data_AF-A0A383SAB3-F1
#
_entry.id   AF-A0A383SAB3-F1
#
_cell.length_a   1.000
_cell.length_b   1.000
_cell.length_c   1.000
_cell.angle_alpha   90.00
_cell.angle_beta   90.00
_cell.angle_gamma   90.00
#
_symmetry.space_group_name_H-M   'P 1'
#
loop_
_entity.id
_entity.type
_entity.pdbx_description
1 polymer ?
#
loop_
_entity_poly.entity_id
_entity_poly.type
_entity_poly.pdbx_seq_one_letter_code
_entity_poly.pdbx_strand_id
1 'polypeptide(L)'
;MTLIFWNKHVQPEMISLVKKDVKPQLLPADIRMTGVSWREPVAIQLDVRKMTSRASLVVILKIYISLKQLGPALEMKSQFVGDVKSNMTKISSHRELSISQGVHGMPDDDFVDWSHVRAAEDPTVLPGAVGEMMEAPTPEIAKKAYWRIEGNAFFQRELYQAAEPVTRLVVDRIKSDQWSQYGLGMGLDLLVEIAMGWPALSEQMHGDNTLDQRCRSIITSLLPYLYALLSDLTDERALAGIVDLTCELEDDRDRRQQVYDCVAPISRGGLLLRGLQDLHATL
;
A
#
# COMPACT_ATOMS: atom_id res chain seq x y z
N MET A 1 27.70 -24.58 9.33
CA MET A 1 27.00 -24.14 10.55
C MET A 1 25.63 -23.65 10.11
N THR A 2 24.58 -24.40 10.45
CA THR A 2 23.19 -24.14 10.03
C THR A 2 22.51 -23.35 11.15
N LEU A 3 21.95 -22.18 10.85
CA LEU A 3 21.19 -21.39 11.84
C LEU A 3 19.72 -21.82 11.79
N ILE A 4 19.28 -22.52 12.83
CA ILE A 4 17.86 -22.76 13.12
C ILE A 4 17.49 -21.80 14.26
N PHE A 5 16.60 -20.83 13.98
CA PHE A 5 16.03 -19.97 15.01
C PHE A 5 14.70 -20.56 15.49
N TRP A 6 14.66 -20.98 16.76
CA TRP A 6 13.43 -20.95 17.55
C TRP A 6 13.63 -19.87 18.61
N ASN A 7 12.82 -18.81 18.58
CA ASN A 7 12.78 -17.83 19.66
C ASN A 7 11.34 -17.64 20.09
N LYS A 8 11.02 -18.11 21.30
CA LYS A 8 10.17 -17.35 22.22
C LYS A 8 10.73 -17.52 23.62
N HIS A 9 10.92 -16.38 24.29
CA HIS A 9 10.80 -16.29 25.73
C HIS A 9 9.47 -16.95 26.17
N VAL A 10 9.57 -18.20 26.61
CA VAL A 10 8.62 -18.91 27.47
C VAL A 10 9.46 -19.43 28.64
N GLN A 11 8.87 -19.36 29.84
CA GLN A 11 9.50 -19.43 31.16
C GLN A 11 10.26 -20.74 31.50
N PRO A 12 11.10 -20.75 32.57
CA PRO A 12 12.21 -21.72 32.76
C PRO A 12 11.87 -23.17 33.20
N GLU A 13 10.67 -23.71 33.03
CA GLU A 13 10.30 -25.00 33.68
C GLU A 13 10.18 -26.22 32.75
N MET A 14 10.58 -26.15 31.47
CA MET A 14 10.34 -27.23 30.49
C MET A 14 11.60 -27.81 29.78
N ILE A 15 12.80 -27.54 30.28
CA ILE A 15 14.05 -28.11 29.71
C ILE A 15 14.36 -29.44 30.40
N SER A 16 13.75 -30.54 29.98
CA SER A 16 14.25 -31.88 30.36
C SER A 16 14.02 -33.02 29.37
N LEU A 17 13.50 -32.78 28.17
CA LEU A 17 13.43 -33.82 27.14
C LEU A 17 13.91 -33.33 25.79
N VAL A 18 14.74 -34.17 25.16
CA VAL A 18 15.24 -34.15 23.77
C VAL A 18 16.76 -33.93 23.71
N LYS A 19 17.49 -34.91 24.25
CA LYS A 19 18.75 -35.38 23.69
C LYS A 19 18.54 -36.85 23.33
N LYS A 20 18.39 -37.17 22.03
CA LYS A 20 18.94 -38.38 21.39
C LYS A 20 18.54 -38.50 19.90
N ASP A 21 19.59 -38.78 19.11
CA ASP A 21 19.65 -39.58 17.87
C ASP A 21 18.95 -39.10 16.58
N VAL A 22 19.73 -38.56 15.62
CA VAL A 22 19.62 -38.88 14.17
C VAL A 22 21.01 -38.75 13.48
N LYS A 23 21.43 -39.77 12.72
CA LYS A 23 22.66 -39.87 11.89
C LYS A 23 22.43 -39.41 10.43
N PRO A 24 23.42 -38.91 9.69
CA PRO A 24 23.26 -38.52 8.28
C PRO A 24 23.49 -39.69 7.29
N GLN A 25 22.68 -39.79 6.24
CA GLN A 25 22.89 -40.67 5.07
C GLN A 25 23.06 -39.84 3.78
N LEU A 26 24.03 -40.24 2.95
CA LEU A 26 24.37 -39.71 1.62
C LEU A 26 23.41 -40.25 0.54
N LEU A 27 23.04 -39.43 -0.45
CA LEU A 27 22.30 -39.84 -1.65
C LEU A 27 23.26 -40.02 -2.86
N PRO A 28 22.97 -40.95 -3.80
CA PRO A 28 23.77 -41.18 -5.00
C PRO A 28 23.39 -40.27 -6.18
N ALA A 29 24.29 -40.22 -7.16
CA ALA A 29 24.29 -39.37 -8.36
C ALA A 29 23.31 -39.83 -9.47
N ASP A 30 23.06 -38.89 -10.39
CA ASP A 30 22.43 -38.98 -11.72
C ASP A 30 20.93 -38.68 -11.86
N ILE A 31 20.57 -37.44 -12.26
CA ILE A 31 19.43 -37.13 -13.15
C ILE A 31 19.77 -35.92 -14.06
N ARG A 32 19.58 -36.08 -15.38
CA ARG A 32 19.73 -35.06 -16.44
C ARG A 32 18.48 -34.16 -16.55
N MET A 33 18.69 -32.89 -16.90
CA MET A 33 17.62 -31.88 -17.04
C MET A 33 16.90 -31.94 -18.40
N THR A 34 15.57 -32.12 -18.36
CA THR A 34 14.63 -31.64 -19.39
C THR A 34 13.26 -31.39 -18.74
N GLY A 35 12.64 -30.24 -19.04
CA GLY A 35 11.24 -29.94 -18.70
C GLY A 35 11.07 -29.13 -17.41
N VAL A 36 10.70 -27.86 -17.55
CA VAL A 36 10.36 -26.96 -16.45
C VAL A 36 9.13 -27.47 -15.70
N SER A 37 9.29 -27.75 -14.41
CA SER A 37 8.22 -27.94 -13.43
C SER A 37 8.73 -27.39 -12.09
N TRP A 38 8.22 -26.23 -11.67
CA TRP A 38 8.53 -25.67 -10.36
C TRP A 38 7.52 -26.17 -9.33
N ARG A 39 7.91 -27.22 -8.61
CA ARG A 39 7.40 -27.50 -7.27
C ARG A 39 8.56 -28.00 -6.43
N GLU A 40 9.27 -27.08 -5.78
CA GLU A 40 9.92 -27.18 -4.46
C GLU A 40 10.81 -25.95 -4.18
N PRO A 41 11.05 -25.57 -2.91
CA PRO A 41 11.72 -24.34 -2.54
C PRO A 41 13.20 -24.32 -2.94
N VAL A 42 13.63 -23.23 -3.58
CA VAL A 42 15.03 -22.98 -3.91
C VAL A 42 15.81 -22.69 -2.64
N ALA A 43 16.72 -23.59 -2.24
CA ALA A 43 17.70 -23.30 -1.21
C ALA A 43 18.80 -22.40 -1.78
N ILE A 44 18.80 -21.12 -1.40
CA ILE A 44 19.87 -20.18 -1.76
C ILE A 44 21.05 -20.40 -0.79
N GLN A 45 22.16 -20.94 -1.30
CA GLN A 45 23.43 -20.97 -0.56
C GLN A 45 24.06 -19.58 -0.56
N LEU A 46 24.06 -18.90 0.58
CA LEU A 46 24.83 -17.67 0.78
C LEU A 46 26.09 -17.97 1.59
N ASP A 47 27.26 -17.69 1.01
CA ASP A 47 28.56 -17.82 1.70
C ASP A 47 28.81 -16.59 2.60
N VAL A 48 28.47 -16.75 3.88
CA VAL A 48 28.53 -15.70 4.90
C VAL A 48 29.97 -15.24 5.20
N ARG A 49 31.00 -15.99 4.76
CA ARG A 49 32.42 -15.63 5.04
C ARG A 49 32.93 -14.44 4.23
N LYS A 50 32.20 -13.95 3.22
CA LYS A 50 32.56 -12.76 2.41
C LYS A 50 31.76 -11.50 2.75
N MET A 51 30.88 -11.53 3.75
CA MET A 51 29.93 -10.45 4.02
C MET A 51 30.32 -9.65 5.27
N THR A 52 31.09 -8.57 5.08
CA THR A 52 31.60 -7.71 6.18
C THR A 52 30.95 -6.32 6.26
N SER A 53 29.92 -6.03 5.44
CA SER A 53 29.28 -4.71 5.40
C SER A 53 27.84 -4.71 5.93
N ARG A 54 27.43 -3.59 6.56
CA ARG A 54 26.07 -3.35 7.06
C ARG A 54 24.98 -3.55 5.99
N ALA A 55 25.28 -3.31 4.72
CA ALA A 55 24.35 -3.50 3.61
C ALA A 55 23.96 -4.98 3.41
N SER A 56 24.89 -5.91 3.69
CA SER A 56 24.65 -7.35 3.52
C SER A 56 23.71 -7.94 4.58
N LEU A 57 23.67 -7.34 5.78
CA LEU A 57 22.74 -7.74 6.85
C LEU A 57 21.30 -7.26 6.59
N VAL A 58 21.13 -6.10 5.96
CA VAL A 58 19.81 -5.55 5.61
C VAL A 58 19.11 -6.42 4.55
N VAL A 59 19.87 -6.93 3.56
CA VAL A 59 19.34 -7.82 2.52
C VAL A 59 18.83 -9.14 3.11
N ILE A 60 19.53 -9.71 4.08
CA ILE A 60 19.12 -10.95 4.76
C ILE A 60 17.85 -10.73 5.59
N LEU A 61 17.77 -9.59 6.29
CA LEU A 61 16.58 -9.26 7.08
C LEU A 61 15.35 -9.03 6.20
N LYS A 62 15.52 -8.37 5.03
CA LYS A 62 14.46 -8.18 4.03
C LYS A 62 13.91 -9.51 3.52
N ILE A 63 14.79 -10.45 3.14
CA ILE A 63 14.37 -11.78 2.65
C ILE A 63 13.62 -12.57 3.74
N TYR A 64 14.10 -12.53 4.99
CA TYR A 64 13.47 -13.24 6.10
C TYR A 64 12.07 -12.70 6.46
N ILE A 65 11.87 -11.38 6.34
CA ILE A 65 10.57 -10.74 6.57
C ILE A 65 9.58 -11.11 5.44
N SER A 66 10.00 -11.05 4.17
CA SER A 66 9.16 -11.46 3.03
C SER A 66 8.69 -12.91 3.12
N LEU A 67 9.55 -13.83 3.59
CA LEU A 67 9.18 -15.25 3.75
C LEU A 67 8.19 -15.51 4.90
N LYS A 68 8.22 -14.72 5.99
CA LYS A 68 7.23 -14.83 7.07
C LYS A 68 5.87 -14.25 6.73
N GLN A 69 5.81 -13.26 5.85
CA GLN A 69 4.55 -12.61 5.44
C GLN A 69 3.79 -13.39 4.36
N LEU A 70 4.46 -14.32 3.65
CA LEU A 70 3.82 -15.29 2.77
C LEU A 70 3.08 -16.42 3.52
N GLY A 71 3.39 -16.66 4.79
CA GLY A 71 2.75 -17.69 5.63
C GLY A 71 1.22 -17.52 5.81
N PRO A 72 0.72 -16.34 6.21
CA PRO A 72 -0.72 -16.12 6.39
C PRO A 72 -1.51 -16.00 5.07
N ALA A 73 -0.86 -15.66 3.95
CA ALA A 73 -1.54 -15.54 2.64
C ALA A 73 -1.93 -16.91 2.03
N LEU A 74 -1.29 -17.99 2.48
CA LEU A 74 -1.54 -19.36 1.99
C LEU A 74 -2.65 -20.11 2.75
N GLU A 75 -3.09 -19.64 3.92
CA GLU A 75 -4.19 -20.26 4.69
C GLU A 75 -5.59 -19.75 4.30
N MET A 76 -5.70 -18.67 3.52
CA MET A 76 -7.00 -18.08 3.13
C MET A 76 -7.56 -18.63 1.81
N LYS A 77 -7.38 -19.94 1.53
CA LYS A 77 -7.89 -20.59 0.31
C LYS A 77 -8.78 -21.83 0.52
N SER A 78 -9.30 -22.09 1.72
CA SER A 78 -10.11 -23.30 1.97
C SER A 78 -11.56 -23.09 2.43
N GLN A 79 -12.18 -21.93 2.22
CA GLN A 79 -13.62 -21.78 2.46
C GLN A 79 -14.21 -20.83 1.43
N PHE A 80 -14.74 -21.38 0.32
CA PHE A 80 -15.94 -20.92 -0.38
C PHE A 80 -16.14 -21.84 -1.61
N VAL A 81 -16.71 -23.01 -1.36
CA VAL A 81 -17.49 -23.76 -2.33
C VAL A 81 -18.88 -23.85 -1.72
N GLY A 82 -19.84 -23.13 -2.29
CA GLY A 82 -21.22 -23.10 -1.80
C GLY A 82 -22.08 -22.07 -2.53
N ASP A 83 -22.83 -22.57 -3.51
CA ASP A 83 -24.02 -22.03 -4.17
C ASP A 83 -24.53 -20.61 -3.83
N VAL A 84 -24.64 -19.77 -4.88
CA VAL A 84 -25.85 -18.95 -5.10
C VAL A 84 -26.17 -18.92 -6.59
N LYS A 85 -27.04 -19.83 -7.01
CA LYS A 85 -27.93 -19.64 -8.17
C LYS A 85 -29.17 -18.87 -7.70
N SER A 86 -29.71 -18.02 -8.59
CA SER A 86 -31.03 -17.37 -8.54
C SER A 86 -31.11 -16.00 -7.87
N ASN A 87 -31.08 -14.93 -8.66
CA ASN A 87 -32.27 -14.10 -8.92
C ASN A 87 -31.90 -12.88 -9.80
N MET A 88 -32.10 -13.04 -11.11
CA MET A 88 -32.54 -11.93 -11.97
C MET A 88 -33.99 -11.61 -11.61
N THR A 89 -34.33 -10.32 -11.45
CA THR A 89 -35.39 -9.62 -12.21
C THR A 89 -35.81 -8.30 -11.52
N LYS A 90 -35.92 -7.25 -12.35
CA LYS A 90 -36.65 -5.96 -12.22
C LYS A 90 -36.02 -4.84 -11.37
N ILE A 91 -35.57 -3.80 -12.07
CA ILE A 91 -36.12 -2.42 -12.08
C ILE A 91 -35.81 -1.86 -13.48
N SER A 92 -36.76 -1.95 -14.41
CA SER A 92 -37.65 -0.87 -14.89
C SER A 92 -36.95 0.34 -15.50
N SER A 93 -37.09 0.41 -16.82
CA SER A 93 -36.86 1.53 -17.74
C SER A 93 -37.47 2.85 -17.31
N HIS A 94 -36.81 3.97 -17.62
CA HIS A 94 -37.44 5.12 -18.26
C HIS A 94 -36.42 6.05 -18.96
N ARG A 95 -36.70 6.32 -20.24
CA ARG A 95 -36.29 7.43 -21.11
C ARG A 95 -34.91 7.40 -21.79
N GLU A 96 -34.94 6.85 -23.00
CA GLU A 96 -34.29 7.44 -24.17
C GLU A 96 -34.96 8.78 -24.53
N LEU A 97 -34.16 9.78 -24.92
CA LEU A 97 -34.53 10.85 -25.85
C LEU A 97 -33.24 11.50 -26.42
N SER A 98 -32.89 11.05 -27.63
CA SER A 98 -32.34 11.76 -28.80
C SER A 98 -31.22 12.81 -28.67
N ILE A 99 -30.04 12.40 -29.14
CA ILE A 99 -29.11 13.03 -30.11
C ILE A 99 -29.46 14.47 -30.56
N SER A 100 -28.57 15.44 -30.32
CA SER A 100 -27.72 16.04 -31.39
C SER A 100 -26.82 17.18 -30.90
N GLN A 101 -25.74 17.35 -31.67
CA GLN A 101 -24.85 18.52 -31.83
C GLN A 101 -23.52 18.49 -31.06
N GLY A 102 -22.48 18.19 -31.84
CA GLY A 102 -21.09 18.23 -31.45
C GLY A 102 -20.59 19.66 -31.23
N VAL A 103 -19.84 19.81 -30.14
CA VAL A 103 -19.00 20.97 -29.88
C VAL A 103 -17.58 20.46 -29.69
N HIS A 104 -16.78 20.68 -30.72
CA HIS A 104 -15.36 20.99 -30.72
C HIS A 104 -14.55 20.67 -29.43
N GLY A 105 -13.80 19.55 -29.47
CA GLY A 105 -12.46 19.38 -28.91
C GLY A 105 -12.23 19.79 -27.46
N MET A 106 -12.79 19.05 -26.52
CA MET A 106 -12.32 18.99 -25.14
C MET A 106 -11.34 17.81 -25.03
N PRO A 107 -10.16 17.91 -24.39
CA PRO A 107 -9.25 16.78 -24.26
C PRO A 107 -9.99 15.62 -23.59
N ASP A 108 -9.95 14.47 -24.24
CA ASP A 108 -10.63 13.24 -23.84
C ASP A 108 -10.36 12.87 -22.38
N ASP A 109 -11.38 12.38 -21.68
CA ASP A 109 -11.32 11.75 -20.35
C ASP A 109 -10.06 10.87 -20.21
N ASP A 110 -9.30 11.07 -19.13
CA ASP A 110 -8.15 10.28 -18.68
C ASP A 110 -8.58 8.84 -18.30
N PHE A 111 -9.13 8.08 -19.25
CA PHE A 111 -9.51 6.70 -19.03
C PHE A 111 -8.24 5.85 -18.89
N VAL A 112 -7.91 5.50 -17.65
CA VAL A 112 -6.82 4.57 -17.35
C VAL A 112 -7.24 3.17 -17.81
N ASP A 113 -6.51 2.62 -18.78
CA ASP A 113 -6.64 1.21 -19.14
C ASP A 113 -5.94 0.34 -18.10
N TRP A 114 -6.67 0.02 -17.03
CA TRP A 114 -6.17 -0.77 -15.90
C TRP A 114 -5.60 -2.13 -16.31
N SER A 115 -6.07 -2.72 -17.41
CA SER A 115 -5.60 -4.04 -17.85
C SER A 115 -4.12 -4.08 -18.27
N HIS A 116 -3.54 -2.91 -18.57
CA HIS A 116 -2.16 -2.77 -19.02
C HIS A 116 -1.23 -2.04 -18.04
N VAL A 117 -1.74 -1.67 -16.85
CA VAL A 117 -0.95 -1.02 -15.81
C VAL A 117 -0.16 -2.06 -15.02
N ARG A 118 1.15 -1.86 -14.85
CA ARG A 118 1.98 -2.73 -13.99
C ARG A 118 1.64 -2.53 -12.52
N ALA A 119 1.40 -3.63 -11.83
CA ALA A 119 1.09 -3.69 -10.41
C ALA A 119 1.65 -5.01 -9.84
N ALA A 120 1.58 -5.19 -8.51
CA ALA A 120 2.02 -6.44 -7.90
C ALA A 120 1.04 -7.61 -8.15
N GLU A 121 -0.25 -7.31 -8.27
CA GLU A 121 -1.31 -8.27 -8.56
C GLU A 121 -2.17 -7.79 -9.74
N ASP A 122 -3.42 -8.25 -9.84
CA ASP A 122 -4.36 -7.81 -10.88
C ASP A 122 -4.70 -6.31 -10.67
N PRO A 123 -4.31 -5.41 -11.59
CA PRO A 123 -4.56 -3.97 -11.46
C PRO A 123 -6.04 -3.60 -11.64
N THR A 124 -6.87 -4.45 -12.26
CA THR A 124 -8.27 -4.14 -12.55
C THR A 124 -9.14 -4.05 -11.30
N VAL A 125 -8.65 -4.55 -10.16
CA VAL A 125 -9.35 -4.48 -8.87
C VAL A 125 -9.16 -3.13 -8.17
N LEU A 126 -8.15 -2.34 -8.56
CA LEU A 126 -7.75 -1.12 -7.86
C LEU A 126 -8.82 -0.02 -7.87
N PRO A 127 -9.53 0.28 -8.98
CA PRO A 127 -10.62 1.26 -8.96
C PRO A 127 -11.72 0.92 -7.96
N GLY A 128 -12.10 -0.36 -7.92
CA GLY A 128 -13.11 -0.85 -6.99
C GLY A 128 -12.63 -0.78 -5.53
N ALA A 129 -11.36 -1.10 -5.28
CA ALA A 129 -10.77 -0.99 -3.95
C ALA A 129 -10.68 0.48 -3.49
N VAL A 130 -10.33 1.42 -4.37
CA VAL A 130 -10.34 2.85 -4.04
C VAL A 130 -11.77 3.31 -3.73
N GLY A 131 -12.77 2.92 -4.54
CA GLY A 131 -14.17 3.23 -4.26
C GLY A 131 -14.62 2.67 -2.90
N GLU A 132 -14.32 1.40 -2.61
CA GLU A 132 -14.63 0.75 -1.33
C GLU A 132 -13.97 1.45 -0.15
N MET A 133 -12.71 1.91 -0.31
CA MET A 133 -12.00 2.65 0.73
C MET A 133 -12.64 4.02 0.98
N MET A 134 -12.85 4.80 -0.08
CA MET A 134 -13.32 6.18 0.02
C MET A 134 -14.73 6.27 0.57
N GLU A 135 -15.62 5.35 0.18
CA GLU A 135 -17.04 5.34 0.57
C GLU A 135 -17.32 4.42 1.77
N ALA A 136 -16.28 3.91 2.44
CA ALA A 136 -16.41 2.92 3.51
C ALA A 136 -17.31 3.38 4.66
N PRO A 137 -18.32 2.59 5.08
CA PRO A 137 -19.19 2.96 6.19
C PRO A 137 -18.58 2.67 7.57
N THR A 138 -17.48 1.91 7.63
CA THR A 138 -16.78 1.58 8.88
C THR A 138 -15.26 1.65 8.68
N PRO A 139 -14.47 1.88 9.74
CA PRO A 139 -13.02 1.93 9.64
C PRO A 139 -12.40 0.58 9.23
N GLU A 140 -13.04 -0.55 9.55
CA GLU A 140 -12.57 -1.89 9.16
C GLU A 140 -12.65 -2.10 7.65
N ILE A 141 -13.73 -1.61 7.02
CA ILE A 141 -13.90 -1.69 5.55
C ILE A 141 -12.87 -0.79 4.88
N ALA A 142 -12.74 0.46 5.34
CA ALA A 142 -11.76 1.42 4.81
C ALA A 142 -10.35 0.83 4.88
N LYS A 143 -9.97 0.28 6.04
CA LYS A 143 -8.66 -0.33 6.27
C LYS A 143 -8.43 -1.58 5.43
N LYS A 144 -9.44 -2.44 5.28
CA LYS A 144 -9.33 -3.63 4.43
C LYS A 144 -9.11 -3.26 2.97
N ALA A 145 -9.83 -2.25 2.47
CA ALA A 145 -9.66 -1.74 1.12
C ALA A 145 -8.28 -1.09 0.94
N TYR A 146 -7.83 -0.28 1.90
CA TYR A 146 -6.47 0.26 1.95
C TYR A 146 -5.40 -0.84 1.76
N TRP A 147 -5.48 -1.95 2.50
CA TRP A 147 -4.50 -3.04 2.41
C TRP A 147 -4.53 -3.79 1.07
N ARG A 148 -5.61 -3.68 0.29
CA ARG A 148 -5.68 -4.21 -1.07
C ARG A 148 -5.04 -3.26 -2.09
N ILE A 149 -4.97 -1.97 -1.76
CA ILE A 149 -4.38 -0.93 -2.61
C ILE A 149 -2.87 -0.84 -2.37
N GLU A 150 -2.43 -0.70 -1.11
CA GLU A 150 -1.09 -1.18 -0.72
C GLU A 150 -1.03 -2.69 -1.06
N GLY A 151 0.08 -3.40 -1.07
CA GLY A 151 0.12 -4.79 -1.56
C GLY A 151 -0.09 -4.95 -3.07
N ASN A 152 -0.80 -4.06 -3.77
CA ASN A 152 -1.01 -4.11 -5.23
C ASN A 152 -0.37 -2.92 -5.96
N ALA A 153 -0.77 -1.69 -5.65
CA ALA A 153 -0.23 -0.48 -6.26
C ALA A 153 1.14 -0.09 -5.69
N PHE A 154 1.40 -0.41 -4.41
CA PHE A 154 2.69 -0.25 -3.76
C PHE A 154 2.80 -1.19 -2.55
N PHE A 155 4.00 -1.52 -2.07
CA PHE A 155 4.17 -2.28 -0.84
C PHE A 155 5.38 -1.79 -0.06
N GLN A 156 5.23 -1.49 1.24
CA GLN A 156 6.31 -0.87 2.04
C GLN A 156 6.97 0.32 1.31
N ARG A 157 6.14 1.17 0.69
CA ARG A 157 6.53 2.36 -0.08
C ARG A 157 7.28 2.10 -1.40
N GLU A 158 7.44 0.83 -1.82
CA GLU A 158 7.91 0.50 -3.17
C GLU A 158 6.74 0.64 -4.16
N LEU A 159 6.82 1.61 -5.06
CA LEU A 159 5.74 2.00 -5.98
C LEU A 159 5.80 1.20 -7.29
N TYR A 160 4.69 0.59 -7.69
CA TYR A 160 4.49 0.05 -9.04
C TYR A 160 3.83 1.10 -9.93
N GLN A 161 3.86 0.92 -11.25
CA GLN A 161 3.21 1.86 -12.19
C GLN A 161 1.77 2.23 -11.78
N ALA A 162 1.03 1.29 -11.19
CA ALA A 162 -0.31 1.49 -10.66
C ALA A 162 -0.46 2.54 -9.54
N ALA A 163 0.61 2.88 -8.82
CA ALA A 163 0.58 3.91 -7.78
C ALA A 163 0.12 5.26 -8.33
N GLU A 164 0.55 5.63 -9.55
CA GLU A 164 0.22 6.92 -10.15
C GLU A 164 -1.28 7.09 -10.47
N PRO A 165 -1.95 6.19 -11.23
CA PRO A 165 -3.39 6.31 -11.45
C PRO A 165 -4.22 6.12 -10.17
N VAL A 166 -3.76 5.31 -9.21
CA VAL A 166 -4.40 5.24 -7.87
C VAL A 166 -4.32 6.58 -7.16
N THR A 167 -3.17 7.25 -7.21
CA THR A 167 -2.97 8.58 -6.62
C THR A 167 -3.95 9.59 -7.22
N ARG A 168 -4.08 9.62 -8.55
CA ARG A 168 -5.06 10.51 -9.23
C ARG A 168 -6.48 10.21 -8.77
N LEU A 169 -6.87 8.94 -8.79
CA LEU A 169 -8.22 8.54 -8.41
C LEU A 169 -8.57 8.93 -6.97
N VAL A 170 -7.65 8.75 -6.01
CA VAL A 170 -7.86 9.18 -4.62
C VAL A 170 -7.95 10.70 -4.52
N VAL A 171 -7.06 11.43 -5.18
CA VAL A 171 -7.09 12.90 -5.22
C VAL A 171 -8.40 13.42 -5.81
N ASP A 172 -8.90 12.82 -6.88
CA ASP A 172 -10.16 13.20 -7.53
C ASP A 172 -11.37 12.93 -6.64
N ARG A 173 -11.38 11.79 -5.93
CA ARG A 173 -12.43 11.48 -4.94
C ARG A 173 -12.43 12.48 -3.78
N ILE A 174 -11.24 12.87 -3.28
CA ILE A 174 -11.12 13.90 -2.24
C ILE A 174 -11.66 15.25 -2.75
N LYS A 175 -11.18 15.72 -3.91
CA LYS A 175 -11.59 17.01 -4.51
C LYS A 175 -13.07 17.09 -4.86
N SER A 176 -13.72 15.95 -5.07
CA SER A 176 -15.14 15.85 -5.44
C SER A 176 -16.06 15.60 -4.24
N ASP A 177 -15.55 15.70 -3.01
CA ASP A 177 -16.29 15.40 -1.77
C ASP A 177 -16.91 13.98 -1.75
N GLN A 178 -16.28 13.03 -2.46
CA GLN A 178 -16.73 11.64 -2.57
C GLN A 178 -15.99 10.75 -1.57
N TRP A 179 -16.23 11.00 -0.28
CA TRP A 179 -15.59 10.26 0.80
C TRP A 179 -16.45 10.20 2.07
N SER A 180 -16.27 9.15 2.86
CA SER A 180 -16.71 9.07 4.26
C SER A 180 -15.59 9.55 5.19
N GLN A 181 -15.90 9.84 6.46
CA GLN A 181 -14.87 10.20 7.45
C GLN A 181 -13.74 9.15 7.53
N TYR A 182 -14.08 7.86 7.45
CA TYR A 182 -13.12 6.77 7.52
C TYR A 182 -12.31 6.65 6.22
N GLY A 183 -12.98 6.89 5.09
CA GLY A 183 -12.36 6.89 3.77
C GLY A 183 -11.37 8.03 3.60
N LEU A 184 -11.69 9.24 4.05
CA LEU A 184 -10.76 10.37 4.00
C LEU A 184 -9.49 10.11 4.81
N GLY A 185 -9.62 9.61 6.04
CA GLY A 185 -8.47 9.26 6.88
C GLY A 185 -7.57 8.21 6.23
N MET A 186 -8.12 7.13 5.68
CA MET A 186 -7.34 6.10 4.98
C MET A 186 -6.78 6.58 3.64
N GLY A 187 -7.53 7.41 2.91
CA GLY A 187 -7.08 8.01 1.67
C GLY A 187 -5.86 8.90 1.90
N LEU A 188 -5.87 9.73 2.93
CA LEU A 188 -4.72 10.57 3.28
C LEU A 188 -3.52 9.74 3.73
N ASP A 189 -3.70 8.71 4.55
CA ASP A 189 -2.59 7.78 4.88
C ASP A 189 -1.99 7.13 3.63
N LEU A 190 -2.83 6.72 2.67
CA LEU A 190 -2.38 6.13 1.41
C LEU A 190 -1.52 7.13 0.62
N LEU A 191 -1.96 8.38 0.54
CA LEU A 191 -1.20 9.44 -0.12
C LEU A 191 0.11 9.73 0.62
N VAL A 192 0.13 9.71 1.95
CA VAL A 192 1.33 9.86 2.79
C VAL A 192 2.34 8.77 2.46
N GLU A 193 1.92 7.51 2.42
CA GLU A 193 2.81 6.39 2.06
C GLU A 193 3.33 6.47 0.63
N ILE A 194 2.50 6.92 -0.32
CA ILE A 194 2.92 7.13 -1.71
C ILE A 194 3.90 8.31 -1.84
N ALA A 195 3.66 9.42 -1.14
CA ALA A 195 4.51 10.61 -1.17
C ALA A 195 5.93 10.34 -0.66
N MET A 196 6.05 9.47 0.35
CA MET A 196 7.32 8.96 0.87
C MET A 196 7.86 7.74 0.11
N GLY A 197 7.20 7.37 -0.99
CA GLY A 197 7.53 6.23 -1.83
C GLY A 197 8.74 6.42 -2.73
N TRP A 198 9.21 5.31 -3.27
CA TRP A 198 10.21 5.27 -4.33
C TRP A 198 9.83 4.22 -5.39
N PRO A 199 10.24 4.36 -6.66
CA PRO A 199 9.91 3.39 -7.70
C PRO A 199 10.44 2.00 -7.33
N ALA A 200 9.60 0.97 -7.44
CA ALA A 200 10.00 -0.42 -7.23
C ALA A 200 11.11 -0.82 -8.22
N LEU A 201 11.94 -1.80 -7.84
CA LEU A 201 13.06 -2.24 -8.69
C LEU A 201 12.59 -2.67 -10.09
N SER A 202 11.42 -3.30 -10.19
CA SER A 202 10.82 -3.67 -11.48
C SER A 202 10.55 -2.44 -12.36
N GLU A 203 10.05 -1.35 -11.79
CA GLU A 203 9.80 -0.11 -12.53
C GLU A 203 11.11 0.53 -13.00
N GLN A 204 12.13 0.53 -12.13
CA GLN A 204 13.48 1.01 -12.50
C GLN A 204 14.07 0.18 -13.65
N MET A 205 13.87 -1.15 -13.63
CA MET A 205 14.28 -2.06 -14.71
C MET A 205 13.53 -1.80 -16.03
N HIS A 206 12.29 -1.31 -15.95
CA HIS A 206 11.53 -0.80 -17.09
C HIS A 206 11.90 0.63 -17.49
N GLY A 207 12.87 1.24 -16.81
CA GLY A 207 13.36 2.60 -17.08
C GLY A 207 12.56 3.71 -16.38
N ASP A 208 11.53 3.38 -15.59
CA ASP A 208 10.70 4.35 -14.89
C ASP A 208 11.26 4.65 -13.49
N ASN A 209 12.16 5.64 -13.44
CA ASN A 209 12.83 6.09 -12.21
C ASN A 209 12.23 7.38 -11.63
N THR A 210 11.12 7.87 -12.19
CA THR A 210 10.50 9.15 -11.80
C THR A 210 9.05 9.01 -11.35
N LEU A 211 8.59 7.77 -11.14
CA LEU A 211 7.23 7.45 -10.72
C LEU A 211 6.85 8.15 -9.40
N ASP A 212 7.75 8.15 -8.42
CA ASP A 212 7.62 8.89 -7.16
C ASP A 212 7.42 10.39 -7.38
N GLN A 213 8.19 11.00 -8.27
CA GLN A 213 8.08 12.43 -8.59
C GLN A 213 6.72 12.77 -9.19
N ARG A 214 6.19 11.93 -10.08
CA ARG A 214 4.86 12.12 -10.68
C ARG A 214 3.76 11.98 -9.62
N CYS A 215 3.83 10.96 -8.77
CA CYS A 215 2.90 10.81 -7.65
C CYS A 215 2.95 12.02 -6.70
N ARG A 216 4.13 12.45 -6.27
CA ARG A 216 4.31 13.64 -5.41
C ARG A 216 3.73 14.90 -6.06
N SER A 217 3.93 15.09 -7.37
CA SER A 217 3.35 16.22 -8.10
C SER A 217 1.82 16.19 -8.06
N ILE A 218 1.19 15.03 -8.22
CA ILE A 218 -0.26 14.88 -8.12
C ILE A 218 -0.74 15.22 -6.71
N ILE A 219 -0.08 14.70 -5.67
CA ILE A 219 -0.45 14.94 -4.27
C ILE A 219 -0.24 16.40 -3.87
N THR A 220 0.85 17.03 -4.34
CA THR A 220 1.11 18.45 -4.10
C THR A 220 -0.02 19.33 -4.64
N SER A 221 -0.63 18.93 -5.77
CA SER A 221 -1.80 19.62 -6.34
C SER A 221 -3.07 19.53 -5.48
N LEU A 222 -3.09 18.64 -4.47
CA LEU A 222 -4.20 18.47 -3.53
C LEU A 222 -4.05 19.39 -2.30
N LEU A 223 -2.83 19.79 -1.91
CA LEU A 223 -2.59 20.53 -0.66
C LEU A 223 -3.43 21.80 -0.49
N PRO A 224 -3.59 22.68 -1.51
CA PRO A 224 -4.40 23.89 -1.34
C PRO A 224 -5.85 23.60 -0.95
N TYR A 225 -6.41 22.49 -1.48
CA TYR A 225 -7.76 22.06 -1.15
C TYR A 225 -7.83 21.51 0.28
N LEU A 226 -6.86 20.71 0.71
CA LEU A 226 -6.79 20.22 2.09
C LEU A 226 -6.70 21.36 3.11
N TYR A 227 -5.93 22.40 2.80
CA TYR A 227 -5.82 23.58 3.68
C TYR A 227 -7.13 24.35 3.80
N ALA A 228 -7.95 24.38 2.75
CA ALA A 228 -9.28 24.97 2.83
C ALA A 228 -10.24 24.15 3.70
N LEU A 229 -10.05 22.82 3.78
CA LEU A 229 -10.87 21.93 4.62
C LEU A 229 -10.51 21.93 6.10
N LEU A 230 -9.32 22.39 6.48
CA LEU A 230 -8.78 22.24 7.85
C LEU A 230 -9.71 22.73 8.95
N SER A 231 -10.43 23.84 8.74
CA SER A 231 -11.34 24.40 9.75
C SER A 231 -12.55 23.52 10.05
N ASP A 232 -12.92 22.65 9.11
CA ASP A 232 -14.15 21.87 9.16
C ASP A 232 -13.89 20.42 9.61
N LEU A 233 -12.61 20.02 9.68
CA LEU A 233 -12.20 18.68 10.04
C LEU A 233 -11.98 18.53 11.55
N THR A 234 -12.55 17.46 12.10
CA THR A 234 -12.34 17.04 13.50
C THR A 234 -11.78 15.62 13.62
N ASP A 235 -11.74 14.87 12.52
CA ASP A 235 -11.17 13.53 12.48
C ASP A 235 -9.64 13.60 12.61
N GLU A 236 -9.10 13.08 13.71
CA GLU A 236 -7.67 13.16 14.00
C GLU A 236 -6.80 12.43 12.99
N ARG A 237 -7.32 11.39 12.32
CA ARG A 237 -6.57 10.64 11.33
C ARG A 237 -6.42 11.45 10.04
N ALA A 238 -7.51 12.07 9.59
CA ALA A 238 -7.46 13.01 8.47
C ALA A 238 -6.54 14.19 8.77
N LEU A 239 -6.65 14.79 9.96
CA LEU A 239 -5.75 15.87 10.38
C LEU A 239 -4.28 15.42 10.40
N ALA A 240 -3.99 14.22 10.91
CA ALA A 240 -2.63 13.68 10.92
C ALA A 240 -2.09 13.49 9.50
N GLY A 241 -2.90 12.94 8.58
CA GLY A 241 -2.51 12.79 7.18
C GLY A 241 -2.22 14.13 6.49
N ILE A 242 -3.00 15.19 6.77
CA ILE A 242 -2.73 16.53 6.23
C ILE A 242 -1.42 17.10 6.79
N VAL A 243 -1.16 16.93 8.09
CA VAL A 243 0.08 17.36 8.73
C VAL A 243 1.29 16.64 8.12
N ASP A 244 1.23 15.31 7.97
CA ASP A 244 2.32 14.51 7.41
C ASP A 244 2.59 14.88 5.94
N LEU A 245 1.54 15.07 5.12
CA LEU A 245 1.70 15.56 3.75
C LEU A 245 2.31 16.97 3.69
N THR A 246 1.93 17.85 4.62
CA THR A 246 2.48 19.21 4.72
C THR A 246 3.96 19.17 5.05
N CYS A 247 4.36 18.35 6.03
CA CYS A 247 5.77 18.15 6.37
C CYS A 247 6.59 17.69 5.16
N GLU A 248 6.03 16.78 4.37
CA GLU A 248 6.72 16.12 3.27
C GLU A 248 6.75 16.93 1.97
N LEU A 249 5.71 17.71 1.67
CA LEU A 249 5.49 18.28 0.33
C LEU A 249 5.35 19.81 0.28
N GLU A 250 5.05 20.50 1.38
CA GLU A 250 4.88 21.96 1.37
C GLU A 250 6.22 22.64 1.64
N ASP A 251 6.71 23.50 0.76
CA ASP A 251 7.97 24.24 0.97
C ASP A 251 7.73 25.62 1.61
N ASP A 252 6.50 26.14 1.54
CA ASP A 252 6.15 27.45 2.07
C ASP A 252 6.02 27.40 3.61
N ARG A 253 6.93 28.11 4.28
CA ARG A 253 6.97 28.21 5.75
C ARG A 253 5.70 28.84 6.34
N ASP A 254 5.12 29.82 5.68
CA ASP A 254 3.90 30.48 6.17
C ASP A 254 2.70 29.54 6.06
N ARG A 255 2.64 28.72 5.00
CA ARG A 255 1.66 27.63 4.87
C ARG A 255 1.84 26.58 5.96
N ARG A 256 3.06 26.13 6.22
CA ARG A 256 3.35 25.19 7.32
C ARG A 256 2.92 25.74 8.67
N GLN A 257 3.19 27.03 8.94
CA GLN A 257 2.78 27.70 10.18
C GLN A 257 1.25 27.77 10.28
N GLN A 258 0.55 28.11 9.20
CA GLN A 258 -0.91 28.14 9.16
C GLN A 258 -1.51 26.77 9.53
N VAL A 259 -0.99 25.67 8.97
CA VAL A 259 -1.44 24.32 9.31
C VAL A 259 -1.21 24.03 10.79
N TYR A 260 -0.02 24.34 11.31
CA TYR A 260 0.30 24.14 12.72
C TYR A 260 -0.67 24.89 13.63
N ASP A 261 -0.91 26.17 13.37
CA ASP A 261 -1.78 27.03 14.20
C ASP A 261 -3.24 26.58 14.17
N CYS A 262 -3.71 26.03 13.04
CA CYS A 262 -5.05 25.47 12.93
C CYS A 262 -5.20 24.14 13.70
N VAL A 263 -4.20 23.27 13.65
CA VAL A 263 -4.33 21.87 14.10
C VAL A 263 -3.87 21.66 15.54
N ALA A 264 -2.81 22.36 15.98
CA ALA A 264 -2.26 22.19 17.32
C ALA A 264 -3.29 22.42 18.46
N PRO A 265 -4.16 23.45 18.42
CA PRO A 265 -5.13 23.70 19.49
C PRO A 265 -6.18 22.61 19.68
N ILE A 266 -6.48 21.83 18.64
CA ILE A 266 -7.52 20.79 18.66
C ILE A 266 -6.96 19.37 18.83
N SER A 267 -5.63 19.21 18.83
CA SER A 267 -4.97 17.92 18.90
C SER A 267 -5.13 17.22 20.26
N ARG A 268 -5.50 15.93 20.26
CA ARG A 268 -5.64 15.12 21.48
C ARG A 268 -4.96 13.75 21.39
N GLY A 269 -4.79 13.20 20.19
CA GLY A 269 -4.22 11.88 19.93
C GLY A 269 -2.72 11.85 19.65
N GLY A 270 -2.08 10.74 20.03
CA GLY A 270 -0.61 10.58 19.94
C GLY A 270 -0.04 10.57 18.52
N LEU A 271 -0.79 10.10 17.52
CA LEU A 271 -0.35 10.15 16.11
C LEU A 271 -0.21 11.59 15.62
N LEU A 272 -1.26 12.39 15.85
CA LEU A 272 -1.29 13.80 15.45
C LEU A 272 -0.21 14.62 16.18
N LEU A 273 0.03 14.33 17.46
CA LEU A 273 1.08 15.00 18.23
C LEU A 273 2.48 14.80 17.64
N ARG A 274 2.78 13.61 17.11
CA ARG A 274 4.07 13.35 16.45
C ARG A 274 4.22 14.18 15.18
N GLY A 275 3.22 14.15 14.29
CA GLY A 275 3.25 14.95 13.06
C GLY A 275 3.39 16.44 13.36
N LEU A 276 2.71 16.95 14.39
CA LEU A 276 2.83 18.35 14.82
C LEU A 276 4.22 18.70 15.37
N GLN A 277 4.89 17.78 16.07
CA GLN A 277 6.27 17.97 16.51
C GLN A 277 7.22 18.07 15.32
N ASP A 278 7.06 17.19 14.35
CA ASP A 278 7.85 17.18 13.12
C ASP A 278 7.60 18.46 12.32
N LEU A 279 6.33 18.90 12.19
CA LEU A 279 5.97 20.15 11.53
C LEU A 279 6.60 21.35 12.23
N HIS A 280 6.47 21.44 13.56
CA HIS A 280 7.04 22.53 14.35
C HIS A 280 8.56 22.64 14.22
N ALA A 281 9.26 21.51 14.10
CA ALA A 281 10.72 21.50 13.91
C ALA A 281 11.17 22.08 12.56
N THR A 282 10.24 22.29 11.62
CA THR A 282 10.50 22.84 10.28
C THR A 282 10.05 24.31 10.12
N LEU A 283 9.44 24.89 11.16
CA LEU A 283 9.08 26.31 11.24
C LEU A 283 10.28 27.12 11.73
#